data_AF-A0A2E8J0A9-F1
#
_entry.id   AF-A0A2E8J0A9-F1
#
_cell.length_a   1.000
_cell.length_b   1.000
_cell.length_c   1.000
_cell.angle_alpha   90.00
_cell.angle_beta   90.00
_cell.angle_gamma   90.00
#
_symmetry.space_group_name_H-M   'P 1'
#
loop_
_entity.id
_entity.type
_entity.pdbx_description
1 polymer ?
#
loop_
_entity_poly.entity_id
_entity_poly.type
_entity_poly.pdbx_seq_one_letter_code
_entity_poly.pdbx_strand_id
1 'polypeptide(L)'
;KKVENNFYQANSLEELGELIGVHSGNLTDTARKFSEFAKRGEDRDFGRGKSIWDRNRGSDPNNKPNPTLGTIDQAPYFAMPFKASFLGTKGGPRTDERAQVLRLDGSIIEGLYAAGNVMANCFGSKGVGAGTTLGPCLTWGYIAGVSAAGCKK
;
A
#
# COMPACT_ATOMS: atom_id res chain seq x y z
N LYS A 1 -2.35 11.64 -11.84
CA LYS A 1 -1.62 12.18 -13.01
C LYS A 1 -1.39 11.03 -13.98
N LYS A 2 -1.96 11.06 -15.19
CA LYS A 2 -1.68 10.07 -16.23
C LYS A 2 -0.25 10.36 -16.71
N VAL A 3 0.66 9.41 -16.51
CA VAL A 3 2.01 9.50 -17.09
C VAL A 3 1.90 8.85 -18.46
N GLU A 4 1.99 9.66 -19.49
CA GLU A 4 1.99 9.18 -20.88
C GLU A 4 3.17 8.23 -21.10
N ASN A 5 2.95 7.13 -21.82
CA ASN A 5 3.96 6.09 -22.07
C ASN A 5 4.60 5.46 -20.81
N ASN A 6 3.87 5.38 -19.69
CA ASN A 6 4.38 4.75 -18.46
C ASN A 6 4.28 3.21 -18.47
N PHE A 7 4.39 2.58 -19.63
CA PHE A 7 4.50 1.14 -19.75
C PHE A 7 5.27 0.79 -21.02
N TYR A 8 5.90 -0.38 -20.99
CA TYR A 8 6.53 -1.04 -22.12
C TYR A 8 5.61 -2.16 -22.59
N GLN A 9 5.61 -2.42 -23.89
CA GLN A 9 4.82 -3.47 -24.51
C GLN A 9 5.69 -4.22 -25.52
N ALA A 10 5.56 -5.54 -25.55
CA ALA A 10 6.29 -6.42 -26.47
C ALA A 10 5.45 -7.64 -26.85
N ASN A 11 5.82 -8.31 -27.94
CA ASN A 11 5.15 -9.55 -28.35
C ASN A 11 5.80 -10.81 -27.76
N SER A 12 6.98 -10.68 -27.15
CA SER A 12 7.63 -11.74 -26.37
C SER A 12 8.17 -11.20 -25.04
N LEU A 13 8.39 -12.11 -24.08
CA LEU A 13 9.01 -11.76 -22.79
C LEU A 13 10.50 -11.44 -22.96
N GLU A 14 11.14 -12.02 -23.97
CA GLU A 14 12.53 -11.74 -24.31
C GLU A 14 12.71 -10.30 -24.77
N GLU A 15 11.86 -9.86 -25.71
CA GLU A 15 11.82 -8.48 -26.20
C GLU A 15 11.45 -7.52 -25.05
N LEU A 16 10.46 -7.89 -24.21
CA LEU A 16 10.10 -7.08 -23.05
C LEU A 16 11.27 -6.90 -22.08
N GLY A 17 12.05 -7.97 -21.86
CA GLY A 17 13.23 -7.96 -20.99
C GLY A 17 14.29 -6.98 -21.47
N GLU A 18 14.57 -6.99 -22.78
CA GLU A 18 15.49 -6.04 -23.41
C GLU A 18 14.99 -4.60 -23.27
N LEU A 19 13.71 -4.36 -23.54
CA LEU A 19 13.09 -3.02 -23.44
C LEU A 19 13.19 -2.41 -22.04
N ILE A 20 13.10 -3.23 -20.98
CA ILE A 20 13.15 -2.76 -19.59
C ILE A 20 14.53 -2.93 -18.93
N GLY A 21 15.53 -3.41 -19.67
CA GLY A 21 16.91 -3.55 -19.19
C GLY A 21 17.10 -4.62 -18.12
N VAL A 22 16.33 -5.72 -18.18
CA VAL A 22 16.50 -6.89 -17.30
C VAL A 22 16.98 -8.10 -18.11
N HIS A 23 17.53 -9.12 -17.44
CA HIS A 23 17.95 -10.35 -18.13
C HIS A 23 16.73 -11.09 -18.70
N SER A 24 16.58 -11.08 -20.02
CA SER A 24 15.45 -11.65 -20.76
C SER A 24 15.16 -13.10 -20.39
N GLY A 25 16.18 -13.96 -20.31
CA GLY A 25 16.01 -15.36 -19.91
C GLY A 25 15.46 -15.52 -18.50
N ASN A 26 15.85 -14.65 -17.56
CA ASN A 26 15.34 -14.71 -16.19
C ASN A 26 13.89 -14.26 -16.11
N LEU A 27 13.51 -13.26 -16.92
CA LEU A 27 12.13 -12.79 -17.01
C LEU A 27 11.22 -13.89 -17.59
N THR A 28 11.62 -14.51 -18.70
CA THR A 28 10.89 -15.63 -19.31
C THR A 28 10.73 -16.80 -18.35
N ASP A 29 11.82 -17.21 -17.69
CA ASP A 29 11.79 -18.31 -16.72
C ASP A 29 10.90 -18.00 -15.50
N THR A 30 10.91 -16.75 -15.03
CA THR A 30 10.06 -16.28 -13.94
C THR A 30 8.58 -16.33 -14.33
N ALA A 31 8.22 -15.83 -15.51
CA ALA A 31 6.86 -15.85 -16.01
C ALA A 31 6.35 -17.29 -16.23
N ARG A 32 7.21 -18.17 -16.76
CA ARG A 32 6.92 -19.61 -16.91
C ARG A 32 6.65 -20.25 -15.55
N LYS A 33 7.54 -20.04 -14.57
CA LYS A 33 7.41 -20.60 -13.21
C LYS A 33 6.13 -20.10 -12.53
N PHE A 34 5.84 -18.80 -12.63
CA PHE A 34 4.61 -18.22 -12.08
C PHE A 34 3.34 -18.78 -12.76
N SER A 35 3.37 -18.97 -14.07
CA SER A 35 2.26 -19.60 -14.81
C SER A 35 2.01 -21.04 -14.37
N GLU A 36 3.05 -21.81 -14.06
CA GLU A 36 2.90 -23.15 -13.48
C GLU A 36 2.30 -23.12 -12.07
N PHE A 37 2.64 -22.11 -11.26
CA PHE A 37 1.98 -21.88 -9.98
C PHE A 37 0.50 -21.53 -10.14
N ALA A 38 0.15 -20.68 -11.12
CA ALA A 38 -1.23 -20.34 -11.43
C ALA A 38 -2.06 -21.56 -11.82
N LYS A 39 -1.54 -22.39 -12.75
CA LYS A 39 -2.20 -23.64 -13.17
C LYS A 39 -2.45 -24.61 -12.01
N ARG A 40 -1.52 -24.69 -11.05
CA ARG A 40 -1.64 -25.54 -9.85
C ARG A 40 -2.46 -24.90 -8.73
N GLY A 41 -2.60 -23.58 -8.73
CA GLY A 41 -3.27 -22.80 -7.69
C GLY A 41 -2.43 -22.49 -6.46
N GLU A 42 -1.12 -22.74 -6.52
CA GLU A 42 -0.24 -22.57 -5.37
C GLU A 42 1.04 -21.84 -5.79
N ASP A 43 1.21 -20.62 -5.30
CA ASP A 43 2.50 -19.94 -5.28
C ASP A 43 3.35 -20.49 -4.14
N ARG A 44 4.41 -21.22 -4.51
CA ARG A 44 5.32 -21.89 -3.56
C ARG A 44 6.47 -21.01 -3.12
N ASP A 45 6.74 -19.92 -3.84
CA ASP A 45 7.87 -19.04 -3.52
C ASP A 45 7.46 -18.01 -2.47
N PHE A 46 6.27 -17.41 -2.61
CA PHE A 46 5.84 -16.30 -1.74
C PHE A 46 4.47 -16.52 -1.08
N GLY A 47 3.76 -17.58 -1.43
CA GLY A 47 2.48 -17.92 -0.79
C GLY A 47 1.31 -17.00 -1.16
N ARG A 48 1.37 -16.29 -2.30
CA ARG A 48 0.27 -15.45 -2.78
C ARG A 48 -1.04 -16.23 -2.85
N GLY A 49 -2.10 -15.65 -2.26
CA GLY A 49 -3.44 -16.26 -2.20
C GLY A 49 -3.69 -17.13 -0.98
N LYS A 50 -2.70 -17.36 -0.12
CA LYS A 50 -2.88 -18.12 1.14
C LYS A 50 -3.65 -17.31 2.20
N SER A 51 -3.54 -15.99 2.19
CA SER A 51 -4.23 -15.13 3.15
C SER A 51 -5.67 -14.81 2.73
N ILE A 52 -6.54 -14.50 3.69
CA ILE A 52 -7.88 -13.97 3.40
C ILE A 52 -7.80 -12.59 2.73
N TRP A 53 -6.75 -11.82 3.04
CA TRP A 53 -6.53 -10.49 2.47
C TRP A 53 -6.29 -10.55 0.97
N ASP A 54 -5.44 -11.48 0.52
CA ASP A 54 -5.11 -11.68 -0.90
C ASP A 54 -6.38 -12.07 -1.67
N ARG A 55 -7.13 -13.02 -1.11
CA ARG A 55 -8.35 -13.56 -1.72
C ARG A 55 -9.49 -12.55 -1.79
N ASN A 56 -9.57 -11.59 -0.87
CA ASN A 56 -10.66 -10.62 -0.82
C ASN A 56 -10.36 -9.30 -1.56
N ARG A 57 -9.10 -8.96 -1.84
CA ARG A 57 -8.74 -7.65 -2.43
C ARG A 57 -8.08 -7.69 -3.81
N GLY A 58 -7.53 -8.83 -4.23
CA GLY A 58 -6.75 -8.91 -5.48
C GLY A 58 -7.09 -10.15 -6.29
N SER A 59 -8.37 -10.50 -6.36
CA SER A 59 -8.82 -11.77 -6.92
C SER A 59 -9.86 -11.59 -8.02
N ASP A 60 -9.79 -12.47 -9.02
CA ASP A 60 -10.88 -12.75 -9.95
C ASP A 60 -11.63 -14.00 -9.44
N PRO A 61 -12.86 -13.86 -8.92
CA PRO A 61 -13.63 -14.99 -8.37
C PRO A 61 -13.86 -16.14 -9.35
N ASN A 62 -13.85 -15.83 -10.65
CA ASN A 62 -14.07 -16.79 -11.73
C ASN A 62 -12.80 -17.55 -12.10
N ASN A 63 -11.63 -17.03 -11.74
CA ASN A 63 -10.36 -17.70 -12.01
C ASN A 63 -10.15 -18.88 -11.04
N LYS A 64 -9.89 -20.06 -11.60
CA LYS A 64 -9.62 -21.31 -10.88
C LYS A 64 -8.24 -21.85 -11.28
N PRO A 65 -7.59 -22.64 -10.43
CA PRO A 65 -8.01 -23.06 -9.08
C PRO A 65 -7.81 -21.99 -7.98
N ASN A 66 -6.99 -20.96 -8.22
CA ASN A 66 -6.74 -19.89 -7.26
C ASN A 66 -7.12 -18.53 -7.86
N PRO A 67 -8.07 -17.78 -7.25
CA PRO A 67 -8.59 -16.57 -7.84
C PRO A 67 -7.57 -15.41 -7.85
N THR A 68 -6.40 -15.56 -7.21
CA THR A 68 -5.35 -14.53 -7.16
C THR A 68 -4.18 -14.78 -8.13
N LEU A 69 -4.16 -15.92 -8.83
CA LEU A 69 -3.05 -16.34 -9.68
C LEU A 69 -3.53 -16.56 -11.13
N GLY A 70 -3.08 -15.70 -12.05
CA GLY A 70 -3.29 -15.85 -13.50
C GLY A 70 -2.00 -16.24 -14.21
N THR A 71 -2.09 -16.94 -15.34
CA THR A 71 -0.93 -17.24 -16.17
C THR A 71 -0.41 -15.97 -16.86
N ILE A 72 0.88 -15.99 -17.24
CA ILE A 72 1.56 -14.95 -18.00
C ILE A 72 2.13 -15.63 -19.26
N ASP A 73 1.24 -16.04 -20.16
CA ASP A 73 1.55 -16.85 -21.34
C ASP A 73 0.87 -16.36 -22.63
N GLN A 74 0.19 -15.20 -22.58
CA GLN A 74 -0.46 -14.58 -23.73
C GLN A 74 0.11 -13.18 -24.00
N ALA A 75 0.63 -13.00 -25.20
CA ALA A 75 1.03 -11.70 -25.72
C ALA A 75 -0.21 -10.84 -26.10
N PRO A 76 -0.10 -9.50 -26.16
CA PRO A 76 1.09 -8.71 -25.87
C PRO A 76 1.41 -8.68 -24.36
N TYR A 77 2.71 -8.70 -24.05
CA TYR A 77 3.21 -8.58 -22.68
C TYR A 77 3.44 -7.11 -22.33
N PHE A 78 3.20 -6.76 -21.07
CA PHE A 78 3.32 -5.40 -20.57
C PHE A 78 4.21 -5.34 -19.33
N ALA A 79 5.03 -4.30 -19.23
CA ALA A 79 5.79 -3.97 -18.03
C ALA A 79 5.58 -2.50 -17.67
N MET A 80 5.46 -2.20 -16.38
CA MET A 80 5.32 -0.84 -15.86
C MET A 80 6.34 -0.61 -14.75
N PRO A 81 7.12 0.49 -14.77
CA PRO A 81 8.04 0.79 -13.68
C PRO A 81 7.26 1.08 -12.40
N PHE A 82 7.57 0.34 -11.34
CA PHE A 82 6.98 0.54 -10.01
C PHE A 82 8.06 1.02 -9.04
N LYS A 83 7.91 2.25 -8.52
CA LYS A 83 8.83 2.84 -7.54
C LYS A 83 8.16 2.88 -6.17
N ALA A 84 8.98 2.79 -5.12
CA ALA A 84 8.50 3.01 -3.76
C ALA A 84 7.82 4.39 -3.66
N SER A 85 6.57 4.38 -3.21
CA SER A 85 5.77 5.58 -2.99
C SER A 85 5.14 5.52 -1.61
N PHE A 86 4.83 6.67 -1.04
CA PHE A 86 4.20 6.80 0.25
C PHE A 86 2.91 7.61 0.12
N LEU A 87 1.85 7.15 0.80
CA LEU A 87 0.58 7.86 0.85
C LEU A 87 0.63 9.10 1.74
N GLY A 88 1.62 9.17 2.64
CA GLY A 88 1.82 10.26 3.58
C GLY A 88 2.78 9.84 4.70
N THR A 89 3.32 10.82 5.41
CA THR A 89 4.08 10.57 6.64
C THR A 89 3.14 10.33 7.81
N LYS A 90 3.63 9.60 8.82
CA LYS A 90 2.91 9.29 10.06
C LYS A 90 3.61 9.82 11.33
N GLY A 91 4.70 10.55 11.13
CA GLY A 91 5.42 11.25 12.20
C GLY A 91 4.89 12.67 12.36
N GLY A 92 5.20 13.27 13.50
CA GLY A 92 4.72 14.58 13.90
C GLY A 92 5.03 14.87 15.37
N PRO A 93 4.54 15.99 15.92
CA PRO A 93 4.59 16.22 17.35
C PRO A 93 3.76 15.15 18.09
N ARG A 94 4.20 14.81 19.30
CA ARG A 94 3.42 13.98 20.21
C ARG A 94 2.22 14.79 20.73
N THR A 95 1.10 14.12 20.90
CA THR A 95 -0.10 14.72 21.48
C THR A 95 -0.64 13.87 22.63
N ASP A 96 -1.37 14.49 23.54
CA ASP A 96 -2.16 13.80 24.56
C ASP A 96 -3.54 13.35 24.02
N GLU A 97 -4.42 12.88 24.91
CA GLU A 97 -5.79 12.45 24.58
C GLU A 97 -6.72 13.60 24.16
N ARG A 98 -6.31 14.85 24.34
CA ARG A 98 -7.03 16.07 23.95
C ARG A 98 -6.47 16.71 22.68
N ALA A 99 -5.57 16.00 21.99
CA ALA A 99 -4.85 16.46 20.82
C ALA A 99 -3.92 17.66 21.08
N GLN A 100 -3.56 17.94 22.34
CA GLN A 100 -2.65 19.03 22.71
C GLN A 100 -1.21 18.60 22.41
N VAL A 101 -0.44 19.49 21.77
CA VAL A 101 0.95 19.21 21.43
C VAL A 101 1.82 19.20 22.69
N LEU A 102 2.66 18.18 22.80
CA LEU A 102 3.58 18.01 23.92
C LEU A 102 4.98 18.54 23.58
N ARG A 103 5.63 19.17 24.57
CA ARG A 103 7.07 19.41 24.59
C ARG A 103 7.83 18.10 24.84
N LEU A 104 9.16 18.17 24.72
CA LEU A 104 10.05 17.02 24.95
C LEU A 104 9.97 16.48 26.38
N ASP A 105 9.70 17.34 27.37
CA ASP A 105 9.52 16.96 28.77
C ASP A 105 8.12 16.38 29.08
N GLY A 106 7.23 16.32 28.08
CA GLY A 106 5.86 15.84 28.22
C GLY A 106 4.86 16.90 28.66
N SER A 107 5.29 18.15 28.95
CA SER A 107 4.37 19.25 29.25
C SER A 107 3.61 19.71 27.99
N ILE A 108 2.38 20.19 28.17
CA ILE A 108 1.56 20.69 27.06
C ILE A 108 2.04 22.06 26.57
N ILE A 109 1.96 22.30 25.26
CA ILE A 109 2.06 23.65 24.69
C ILE A 109 0.65 24.23 24.63
N GLU A 110 0.37 25.17 25.54
CA GLU A 110 -0.96 25.76 25.68
C GLU A 110 -1.42 26.42 24.36
N GLY A 111 -2.67 26.16 23.98
CA GLY A 111 -3.27 26.67 22.75
C GLY A 111 -2.86 25.96 21.45
N LEU A 112 -1.91 25.00 21.50
CA LEU A 112 -1.44 24.29 20.32
C LEU A 112 -1.99 22.86 20.24
N TYR A 113 -2.70 22.57 19.16
CA TYR A 113 -3.33 21.27 18.90
C TYR A 113 -2.85 20.71 17.55
N ALA A 114 -2.78 19.39 17.43
CA ALA A 114 -2.42 18.72 16.18
C ALA A 114 -3.35 17.54 15.89
N ALA A 115 -3.77 17.40 14.63
CA ALA A 115 -4.66 16.34 14.19
C ALA A 115 -4.35 15.89 12.75
N GLY A 116 -4.52 14.60 12.49
CA GLY A 116 -4.28 14.00 11.17
C GLY A 116 -2.80 13.84 10.84
N ASN A 117 -2.41 13.88 9.57
CA ASN A 117 -1.04 13.52 9.15
C ASN A 117 0.08 14.40 9.74
N VAL A 118 -0.26 15.58 10.29
CA VAL A 118 0.73 16.43 10.97
C VAL A 118 1.12 15.87 12.34
N MET A 119 0.27 15.06 12.99
CA MET A 119 0.49 14.51 14.33
C MET A 119 1.24 13.17 14.29
N ALA A 120 1.96 12.83 15.36
CA ALA A 120 2.44 11.47 15.54
C ALA A 120 1.24 10.50 15.61
N ASN A 121 1.14 9.59 14.64
CA ASN A 121 -0.01 8.70 14.55
C ASN A 121 -0.07 7.74 15.75
N CYS A 122 -1.22 7.63 16.40
CA CYS A 122 -1.38 6.81 17.60
C CYS A 122 -1.14 5.30 17.39
N PHE A 123 -1.20 4.81 16.14
CA PHE A 123 -0.87 3.44 15.78
C PHE A 123 0.63 3.22 15.45
N GLY A 124 1.46 4.22 15.70
CA GLY A 124 2.90 4.18 15.43
C GLY A 124 3.22 4.04 13.94
N SER A 125 4.25 3.27 13.62
CA SER A 125 4.74 3.09 12.23
C SER A 125 3.89 2.15 11.38
N LYS A 126 2.94 1.41 11.96
CA LYS A 126 2.17 0.38 11.25
C LYS A 126 0.83 0.89 10.73
N GLY A 127 0.37 0.30 9.62
CA GLY A 127 -1.02 0.40 9.18
C GLY A 127 -1.88 -0.62 9.91
N VAL A 128 -3.05 -0.23 10.40
CA VAL A 128 -3.99 -1.16 11.07
C VAL A 128 -5.05 -1.71 10.11
N GLY A 129 -5.14 -1.17 8.89
CA GLY A 129 -6.06 -1.59 7.85
C GLY A 129 -6.46 -0.46 6.92
N ALA A 130 -7.47 -0.71 6.08
CA ALA A 130 -8.09 0.34 5.28
C ALA A 130 -8.68 1.42 6.20
N GLY A 131 -8.50 2.69 5.86
CA GLY A 131 -8.96 3.81 6.68
C GLY A 131 -8.01 4.25 7.80
N THR A 132 -6.82 3.64 7.95
CA THR A 132 -5.82 4.03 8.97
C THR A 132 -5.43 5.51 8.92
N THR A 133 -5.55 6.17 7.77
CA THR A 133 -5.26 7.59 7.63
C THR A 133 -6.50 8.43 7.94
N LEU A 134 -7.59 8.23 7.19
CA LEU A 134 -8.77 9.09 7.26
C LEU A 134 -9.53 8.97 8.59
N GLY A 135 -9.63 7.77 9.17
CA GLY A 135 -10.31 7.57 10.45
C GLY A 135 -9.68 8.43 11.56
N PRO A 136 -8.38 8.26 11.85
CA PRO A 136 -7.68 9.12 12.80
C PRO A 136 -7.71 10.60 12.45
N CYS A 137 -7.59 10.99 11.16
CA CYS A 137 -7.71 12.39 10.78
C CYS A 137 -9.06 13.00 11.21
N LEU A 138 -10.16 12.30 10.96
CA LEU A 138 -11.50 12.77 11.32
C LEU A 138 -11.70 12.77 12.85
N THR A 139 -11.33 11.67 13.52
CA THR A 139 -11.49 11.54 14.97
C THR A 139 -10.66 12.56 15.73
N TRP A 140 -9.37 12.70 15.42
CA TRP A 140 -8.50 13.65 16.09
C TRP A 140 -8.80 15.09 15.67
N GLY A 141 -9.29 15.32 14.45
CA GLY A 141 -9.79 16.64 14.05
C GLY A 141 -10.97 17.09 14.93
N TYR A 142 -11.91 16.17 15.19
CA TYR A 142 -13.01 16.42 16.12
C TYR A 142 -12.52 16.67 17.56
N ILE A 143 -11.65 15.81 18.08
CA ILE A 143 -11.10 15.95 19.45
C ILE A 143 -10.36 17.28 19.62
N ALA A 144 -9.50 17.65 18.65
CA ALA A 144 -8.79 18.91 18.65
C ALA A 144 -9.75 20.10 18.62
N GLY A 145 -10.78 20.07 17.76
CA GLY A 145 -11.78 21.12 17.66
C GLY A 145 -12.56 21.33 18.96
N VAL A 146 -13.07 20.25 19.57
CA VAL A 146 -13.81 20.31 20.85
C VAL A 146 -12.91 20.81 21.98
N SER A 147 -11.67 20.34 22.04
CA SER A 147 -10.71 20.72 23.08
C SER A 147 -10.28 22.18 22.95
N ALA A 148 -10.01 22.64 21.72
CA ALA A 148 -9.66 24.03 21.43
C ALA A 148 -10.81 25.00 21.74
N ALA A 149 -12.06 24.59 21.52
CA ALA A 149 -13.24 25.39 21.86
C ALA A 149 -13.55 25.43 23.37
N GLY A 150 -12.84 24.66 24.21
CA GLY A 150 -13.10 24.56 25.65
C GLY A 150 -14.41 23.86 26.00
N CYS A 151 -15.01 23.12 25.06
CA CYS A 151 -16.22 22.36 25.29
C CYS A 151 -15.91 21.22 26.27
N LYS A 152 -16.40 21.34 27.52
CA LYS A 152 -16.37 20.24 28.49
C LYS A 152 -17.40 19.19 28.07
N LYS A 153 -16.98 17.93 27.98
CA LYS A 153 -17.93 16.80 28.01
C LYS A 153 -18.54 16.68 29.40
#